data_AF-A0A7V1DQR4-F1
#
_entry.id   AF-A0A7V1DQR4-F1
#
_cell.length_a   1.000
_cell.length_b   1.000
_cell.length_c   1.000
_cell.angle_alpha   90.00
_cell.angle_beta   90.00
_cell.angle_gamma   90.00
#
_symmetry.space_group_name_H-M   'P 1'
#
loop_
_entity.id
_entity.type
_entity.pdbx_description
1 polymer ?
#
loop_
_entity_poly.entity_id
_entity_poly.type
_entity_poly.pdbx_seq_one_letter_code
_entity_poly.pdbx_strand_id
1 'polypeptide(L)'
;MKGTHSGRSAIRNLAIAAALGLSVTGCVMGRVYRDHPLNEANIARLQRGVTTKAEVLAMFGPPQEIDARELTAIGIPFEPFLNRRGDKPPEERIVSARWFRYTYSRANAMALLLLLFNYAEFDQKNDSLVIFFDGDNRVEDFAFRKGTEELPRFGFLSRRNAEHP
;
A
#
# COMPACT_ATOMS: atom_id res chain seq x y z
N MET A 1 65.48 17.02 30.08
CA MET A 1 64.50 15.96 29.73
C MET A 1 63.09 16.54 29.78
N LYS A 2 62.56 17.03 28.66
CA LYS A 2 61.17 17.50 28.50
C LYS A 2 60.67 16.90 27.19
N GLY A 3 59.59 16.12 27.19
CA GLY A 3 59.07 15.63 25.91
C GLY A 3 57.94 14.60 25.87
N THR A 4 57.48 14.02 26.98
CA THR A 4 56.53 12.87 26.87
C THR A 4 55.07 13.17 27.28
N HIS A 5 54.75 14.35 27.80
CA HIS A 5 53.37 14.66 28.23
C HIS A 5 52.40 15.09 27.12
N SER A 6 52.89 15.56 25.97
CA SER A 6 52.04 16.08 24.89
C SER A 6 51.32 14.97 24.12
N GLY A 7 51.98 13.84 23.84
CA GLY A 7 51.41 12.74 23.05
C GLY A 7 50.27 11.99 23.72
N ARG A 8 50.32 11.76 25.04
CA ARG A 8 49.24 11.09 25.79
C ARG A 8 47.96 11.91 25.87
N SER A 9 48.07 13.24 25.91
CA SER A 9 46.93 14.18 25.89
C SER A 9 46.24 14.19 24.53
N ALA A 10 47.02 14.25 23.45
CA ALA A 10 46.51 14.26 22.08
C ALA A 10 45.75 12.95 21.75
N ILE A 11 46.30 11.79 22.14
CA ILE A 11 45.66 10.49 21.92
C ILE A 11 44.34 10.37 22.71
N ARG A 12 44.31 10.85 23.95
CA ARG A 12 43.09 10.86 24.78
C ARG A 12 41.99 11.73 24.16
N ASN A 13 42.34 12.93 23.68
CA ASN A 13 41.38 13.84 23.05
C ASN A 13 40.84 13.27 21.72
N LEU A 14 41.70 12.63 20.93
CA LEU A 14 41.28 11.95 19.70
C LEU A 14 40.33 10.78 19.99
N ALA A 15 40.60 9.99 21.04
CA ALA A 15 39.74 8.88 21.46
C ALA A 15 38.36 9.36 21.96
N ILE A 16 38.31 10.47 22.71
CA ILE A 16 37.05 11.08 23.16
C ILE A 16 36.26 11.60 21.96
N ALA A 17 36.90 12.30 21.02
CA ALA A 17 36.25 12.80 19.81
C ALA A 17 35.70 11.66 18.93
N ALA A 18 36.44 10.55 18.80
CA ALA A 18 36.00 9.37 18.07
C ALA A 18 34.82 8.66 18.76
N ALA A 19 34.87 8.49 20.09
CA ALA A 19 33.77 7.91 20.87
C ALA A 19 32.50 8.77 20.82
N LEU A 20 32.65 10.10 20.84
CA LEU A 20 31.53 11.02 20.69
C LEU A 20 30.95 10.94 19.28
N GLY A 21 31.80 10.91 18.25
CA GLY A 21 31.39 10.79 16.84
C GLY A 21 30.59 9.51 16.56
N LEU A 22 31.03 8.37 17.08
CA LEU A 22 30.31 7.08 16.99
C LEU A 22 28.96 7.09 17.74
N SER A 23 28.84 7.90 18.79
CA SER A 23 27.59 8.01 19.56
C SER A 23 26.51 8.84 18.86
N VAL A 24 26.87 9.65 17.85
CA VAL A 24 25.91 10.50 17.09
C VAL A 24 25.47 9.86 15.78
N THR A 25 26.02 8.69 15.42
CA THR A 25 25.58 7.96 14.21
C THR A 25 24.43 7.03 14.56
N GLY A 26 23.25 7.34 14.02
CA GLY A 26 22.05 6.50 14.15
C GLY A 26 21.76 5.77 12.86
N CYS A 27 21.55 4.46 12.93
CA CYS A 27 20.98 3.68 11.84
C CYS A 27 19.62 3.15 12.29
N VAL A 28 18.57 3.47 11.54
CA VAL A 28 17.21 2.98 11.76
C VAL A 28 16.85 2.10 10.58
N MET A 29 16.56 0.83 10.86
CA MET A 29 16.04 -0.10 9.86
C MET A 29 14.72 -0.67 10.34
N GLY A 30 13.69 -0.54 9.52
CA GLY A 30 12.33 -0.91 9.87
C GLY A 30 11.64 -1.65 8.74
N ARG A 31 10.69 -2.50 9.12
CA ARG A 31 9.69 -3.06 8.21
C ARG A 31 8.32 -2.68 8.72
N VAL A 32 7.47 -2.23 7.81
CA VAL A 32 6.09 -1.88 8.10
C VAL A 32 5.21 -2.80 7.29
N TYR A 33 4.26 -3.44 7.97
CA TYR A 33 3.23 -4.27 7.35
C TYR A 33 1.90 -3.58 7.61
N ARG A 34 1.10 -3.42 6.57
CA ARG A 34 -0.25 -2.87 6.66
C ARG A 34 -1.22 -3.93 6.17
N ASP A 35 -2.22 -4.22 6.99
CA ASP A 35 -3.23 -5.25 6.75
C ASP A 35 -2.65 -6.68 6.72
N HIS A 36 -3.49 -7.65 6.38
CA HIS A 36 -3.13 -9.06 6.33
C HIS A 36 -2.82 -9.49 4.90
N PRO A 37 -1.83 -10.40 4.70
CA PRO A 37 -1.56 -10.98 3.38
C PRO A 37 -2.81 -11.58 2.76
N LEU A 38 -3.04 -11.30 1.48
CA LEU A 38 -4.17 -11.86 0.76
C LEU A 38 -3.92 -13.34 0.50
N ASN A 39 -4.83 -14.19 0.99
CA ASN A 39 -4.70 -15.63 0.82
C ASN A 39 -5.04 -16.04 -0.61
N GLU A 40 -4.02 -16.40 -1.39
CA GLU A 40 -4.15 -16.84 -2.79
C GLU A 40 -5.07 -18.06 -2.96
N ALA A 41 -5.14 -18.94 -1.96
CA ALA A 41 -6.07 -20.07 -1.99
C ALA A 41 -7.53 -19.62 -1.93
N ASN A 42 -7.84 -18.54 -1.20
CA ASN A 42 -9.18 -17.95 -1.19
C ASN A 42 -9.48 -17.22 -2.50
N ILE A 43 -8.47 -16.59 -3.11
CA ILE A 43 -8.62 -15.91 -4.42
C ILE A 43 -8.94 -16.94 -5.51
N ALA A 44 -8.24 -18.08 -5.52
CA ALA A 44 -8.47 -19.16 -6.47
C ALA A 44 -9.88 -19.79 -6.35
N ARG A 45 -10.58 -19.59 -5.23
CA ARG A 45 -11.96 -20.06 -5.00
C ARG A 45 -13.02 -19.09 -5.49
N LEU A 46 -12.67 -17.86 -5.88
CA LEU A 46 -13.61 -16.89 -6.42
C LEU A 46 -14.15 -17.37 -7.77
N GLN A 47 -15.47 -17.44 -7.89
CA GLN A 47 -16.15 -17.87 -9.11
C GLN A 47 -17.13 -16.80 -9.58
N ARG A 48 -16.99 -16.38 -10.84
CA ARG A 48 -17.89 -15.42 -11.49
C ARG A 48 -19.31 -15.96 -11.59
N GLY A 49 -20.31 -15.13 -11.29
CA GLY A 49 -21.72 -15.47 -11.27
C GLY A 49 -22.15 -16.45 -10.17
N VAL A 50 -21.22 -17.00 -9.38
CA VAL A 50 -21.51 -18.02 -8.36
C VAL A 50 -21.22 -17.47 -6.97
N THR A 51 -20.01 -16.97 -6.74
CA THR A 51 -19.60 -16.48 -5.43
C THR A 51 -20.40 -15.24 -5.05
N THR A 52 -20.97 -15.24 -3.85
CA THR A 52 -21.79 -14.12 -3.37
C THR A 52 -20.95 -13.09 -2.61
N LYS A 53 -21.43 -11.85 -2.54
CA LYS A 53 -20.84 -10.79 -1.71
C LYS A 53 -20.67 -11.21 -0.24
N ALA A 54 -21.63 -11.97 0.30
CA ALA A 54 -21.56 -12.47 1.66
C ALA A 54 -20.44 -13.51 1.84
N GLU A 55 -20.25 -14.41 0.86
CA GLU A 55 -19.15 -15.36 0.85
C GLU A 55 -17.78 -14.67 0.74
N VAL A 56 -17.67 -13.63 -0.09
CA VAL A 56 -16.44 -12.82 -0.18
C VAL A 56 -16.10 -12.22 1.18
N LEU A 57 -17.08 -11.62 1.87
CA LEU A 57 -16.89 -11.07 3.21
C LEU A 57 -16.51 -12.14 4.24
N ALA A 58 -17.06 -13.34 4.13
CA ALA A 58 -16.69 -14.45 5.01
C ALA A 58 -15.26 -14.95 4.76
N MET A 59 -14.78 -14.91 3.51
CA MET A 59 -13.44 -15.37 3.13
C MET A 59 -12.33 -14.36 3.41
N PHE A 60 -12.58 -13.08 3.15
CA PHE A 60 -11.56 -12.02 3.19
C PHE A 60 -11.77 -11.01 4.32
N GLY A 61 -12.92 -11.05 5.00
CA GLY A 61 -13.29 -10.07 6.00
C GLY A 61 -13.80 -8.75 5.39
N PRO A 62 -13.92 -7.69 6.20
CA PRO A 62 -14.34 -6.38 5.72
C PRO A 62 -13.29 -5.78 4.77
N PRO A 63 -13.69 -5.23 3.61
CA PRO A 63 -12.78 -4.58 2.67
C PRO A 63 -12.31 -3.22 3.18
N GLN A 64 -11.16 -2.75 2.67
CA GLN A 64 -10.63 -1.42 2.98
C GLN A 64 -11.40 -0.31 2.25
N GLU A 65 -11.82 -0.58 1.01
CA GLU A 65 -12.62 0.36 0.22
C GLU A 65 -13.86 -0.35 -0.33
N ILE A 66 -14.99 0.34 -0.23
CA ILE A 66 -16.27 -0.05 -0.81
C ILE A 66 -16.71 1.12 -1.68
N ASP A 67 -16.88 0.89 -2.97
CA ASP A 67 -17.66 1.81 -3.79
C ASP A 67 -19.04 1.22 -3.99
N ALA A 68 -20.04 1.98 -3.57
CA ALA A 68 -21.45 1.67 -3.67
C ALA A 68 -22.22 2.93 -4.04
N ARG A 69 -21.58 3.86 -4.77
CA ARG A 69 -22.24 5.06 -5.24
C ARG A 69 -23.38 4.65 -6.14
N GLU A 70 -24.63 4.70 -5.69
CA GLU A 70 -25.82 4.65 -6.57
C GLU A 70 -25.70 5.81 -7.58
N LEU A 71 -25.36 5.51 -8.84
CA LEU A 71 -25.48 6.46 -9.94
C LEU A 71 -26.96 6.50 -10.24
N THR A 72 -27.70 7.31 -9.50
CA THR A 72 -28.93 7.88 -10.04
C THR A 72 -28.52 8.67 -11.27
N ALA A 73 -28.67 8.05 -12.44
CA ALA A 73 -28.70 8.78 -13.67
C ALA A 73 -29.92 9.70 -13.57
N ILE A 74 -29.71 10.93 -13.10
CA ILE A 74 -30.68 11.99 -13.31
C ILE A 74 -30.65 12.19 -14.81
N GLY A 75 -31.56 11.51 -15.51
CA GLY A 75 -31.76 11.68 -16.93
C GLY A 75 -31.97 13.18 -17.16
N ILE A 76 -30.95 13.85 -17.69
CA ILE A 76 -31.17 15.11 -18.39
C ILE A 76 -31.71 14.63 -19.73
N PRO A 77 -33.03 14.74 -20.01
CA PRO A 77 -33.53 14.39 -21.32
C PRO A 77 -32.81 15.28 -22.33
N PHE A 78 -32.20 14.69 -23.35
CA PHE A 78 -31.64 15.42 -24.49
C PHE A 78 -32.75 15.92 -25.44
N GLU A 79 -34.00 15.98 -24.97
CA GLU A 79 -35.14 16.52 -25.71
C GLU A 79 -35.46 17.95 -25.20
N PRO A 80 -35.32 18.99 -26.03
CA PRO A 80 -35.45 20.38 -25.57
C PRO A 80 -36.90 20.84 -25.33
N PHE A 81 -37.91 19.98 -25.43
CA PHE A 81 -39.30 20.45 -25.53
C PHE A 81 -40.27 19.54 -24.76
N LEU A 82 -41.04 20.14 -23.84
CA LEU A 82 -42.27 19.64 -23.20
C LEU A 82 -42.17 18.96 -21.82
N ASN A 83 -41.58 19.61 -20.81
CA ASN A 83 -41.94 19.30 -19.42
C ASN A 83 -43.12 20.17 -18.96
N ARG A 84 -44.30 19.56 -18.85
CA ARG A 84 -45.43 20.09 -18.07
C ARG A 84 -44.94 20.27 -16.63
N ARG A 85 -45.13 21.46 -16.07
CA ARG A 85 -44.71 21.85 -14.72
C ARG A 85 -45.32 20.88 -13.69
N GLY A 86 -44.58 19.85 -13.26
CA GLY A 86 -45.03 18.91 -12.23
C GLY A 86 -44.58 17.44 -12.39
N ASP A 87 -44.15 17.02 -13.57
CA ASP A 87 -43.71 15.63 -13.76
C ASP A 87 -42.27 15.45 -13.26
N LYS A 88 -42.10 14.62 -12.23
CA LYS A 88 -40.77 14.12 -11.84
C LYS A 88 -40.26 13.24 -13.00
N PRO A 89 -39.01 13.42 -13.48
CA PRO A 89 -38.44 12.49 -14.43
C PRO A 89 -38.51 11.07 -13.85
N PRO A 90 -38.74 10.03 -14.68
CA PRO A 90 -38.65 8.65 -14.21
C PRO A 90 -37.24 8.44 -13.64
N GLU A 91 -37.14 8.21 -12.32
CA GLU A 91 -35.91 7.81 -11.65
C GLU A 91 -35.55 6.39 -12.10
N GLU A 92 -34.80 6.26 -13.19
CA GLU A 92 -34.20 4.99 -13.56
C GLU A 92 -33.00 4.74 -12.64
N ARG A 93 -33.22 3.89 -11.62
CA ARG A 93 -32.19 3.43 -10.68
C ARG A 93 -31.23 2.51 -11.42
N ILE A 94 -30.20 3.07 -12.06
CA ILE A 94 -29.11 2.29 -12.62
C ILE A 94 -28.18 1.88 -11.48
N VAL A 95 -28.13 0.58 -11.19
CA VAL A 95 -27.27 0.01 -10.17
C VAL A 95 -25.83 0.10 -10.66
N SER A 96 -25.16 1.09 -10.14
CA SER A 96 -23.77 1.44 -10.35
C SER A 96 -22.83 0.52 -9.58
N ALA A 97 -21.79 0.12 -10.31
CA ALA A 97 -20.61 -0.62 -9.88
C ALA A 97 -20.44 -0.73 -8.35
N ARG A 98 -20.69 -1.93 -7.84
CA ARG A 98 -20.42 -2.32 -6.45
C ARG A 98 -19.09 -3.06 -6.48
N TRP A 99 -18.03 -2.48 -5.93
CA TRP A 99 -16.76 -3.17 -5.85
C TRP A 99 -16.15 -3.12 -4.46
N PHE A 100 -15.43 -4.18 -4.13
CA PHE A 100 -14.60 -4.29 -2.94
C PHE A 100 -13.14 -4.27 -3.34
N ARG A 101 -12.34 -3.49 -2.62
CA ARG A 101 -10.88 -3.56 -2.73
C ARG A 101 -10.29 -4.05 -1.43
N TYR A 102 -9.44 -5.06 -1.58
CA TYR A 102 -8.56 -5.55 -0.55
C TYR A 102 -7.13 -5.21 -0.91
N THR A 103 -6.42 -4.58 0.02
CA THR A 103 -5.02 -4.22 -0.15
C THR A 103 -4.18 -4.74 0.99
N TYR A 104 -3.05 -5.36 0.65
CA TYR A 104 -2.00 -5.67 1.61
C TYR A 104 -0.76 -4.88 1.21
N SER A 105 -0.18 -4.13 2.15
CA SER A 105 0.99 -3.28 1.88
C SER A 105 2.16 -3.72 2.73
N ARG A 106 3.32 -3.81 2.09
CA ARG A 106 4.58 -4.02 2.78
C ARG A 106 5.52 -2.88 2.43
N ALA A 107 6.21 -2.35 3.45
CA ALA A 107 7.22 -1.34 3.27
C ALA A 107 8.51 -1.68 4.02
N ASN A 108 9.64 -1.39 3.38
CA ASN A 108 10.96 -1.42 3.99
C ASN A 108 11.45 0.03 4.10
N ALA A 109 11.88 0.42 5.29
CA ALA A 109 12.44 1.73 5.56
C ALA A 109 13.86 1.59 6.09
N MET A 110 14.77 2.39 5.56
CA MET A 110 16.12 2.53 6.08
C MET A 110 16.46 4.00 6.18
N ALA A 111 16.97 4.43 7.33
CA ALA A 111 17.48 5.76 7.53
C ALA A 111 18.86 5.70 8.20
N LEU A 112 19.82 6.37 7.60
CA LEU A 112 21.14 6.61 8.15
C LEU A 112 21.22 8.09 8.50
N LEU A 113 21.28 8.40 9.79
CA LEU A 113 21.50 9.74 10.29
C LEU A 113 22.94 9.87 10.76
N LEU A 114 23.71 10.71 10.07
CA LEU A 114 25.06 11.13 10.46
C LEU A 114 25.05 12.64 10.65
N LEU A 115 26.01 13.13 11.44
CA LEU A 115 26.20 14.57 11.71
C LEU A 115 26.30 15.43 10.43
N LEU A 116 26.93 14.90 9.38
CA LEU A 116 27.20 15.62 8.14
C LEU A 116 26.40 15.09 6.93
N PHE A 117 25.79 13.91 7.05
CA PHE A 117 25.13 13.25 5.92
C PHE A 117 23.94 12.44 6.41
N ASN A 118 22.78 12.68 5.80
CA ASN A 118 21.57 11.94 6.10
C ASN A 118 21.12 11.25 4.83
N TYR A 119 20.71 10.00 4.96
CA TYR A 119 20.17 9.20 3.87
C TYR A 119 18.94 8.46 4.36
N ALA A 120 17.87 8.51 3.58
CA ALA A 120 16.66 7.75 3.86
C ALA A 120 16.15 7.12 2.57
N GLU A 121 15.78 5.84 2.65
CA GLU A 121 15.17 5.08 1.58
C GLU A 121 13.88 4.45 2.10
N PHE A 122 12.82 4.54 1.29
CA PHE A 122 11.53 3.98 1.59
C PHE A 122 10.98 3.27 0.36
N ASP A 123 10.84 1.96 0.49
CA ASP A 123 10.31 1.09 -0.55
C ASP A 123 9.00 0.50 -0.10
N GLN A 124 7.95 0.72 -0.89
CA GLN A 124 6.62 0.18 -0.62
C GLN A 124 6.08 -0.51 -1.86
N LYS A 125 5.50 -1.70 -1.66
CA LYS A 125 4.73 -2.42 -2.67
C LYS A 125 3.48 -2.98 -2.03
N ASN A 126 2.47 -3.19 -2.87
CA ASN A 126 1.15 -3.62 -2.44
C ASN A 126 0.70 -4.83 -3.25
N ASP A 127 -0.01 -5.73 -2.59
CA ASP A 127 -0.91 -6.66 -3.23
C ASP A 127 -2.30 -6.02 -3.28
N SER A 128 -2.99 -6.19 -4.39
CA SER A 128 -4.32 -5.61 -4.60
C SER A 128 -5.25 -6.64 -5.21
N LEU A 129 -6.41 -6.80 -4.58
CA LEU A 129 -7.53 -7.57 -5.08
C LEU A 129 -8.72 -6.64 -5.21
N VAL A 130 -9.27 -6.51 -6.42
CA VAL A 130 -10.51 -5.78 -6.67
C VAL A 130 -11.55 -6.78 -7.14
N ILE A 131 -12.72 -6.76 -6.52
CA ILE A 131 -13.83 -7.67 -6.83
C ILE A 131 -15.02 -6.80 -7.21
N PHE A 132 -15.55 -7.02 -8.41
CA PHE A 132 -16.74 -6.37 -8.94
C PHE A 132 -17.94 -7.27 -8.72
N PHE A 133 -19.07 -6.65 -8.36
CA PHE A 133 -20.33 -7.34 -8.15
C PHE A 133 -21.40 -6.86 -9.11
N ASP A 134 -22.22 -7.80 -9.56
CA ASP A 134 -23.42 -7.54 -10.34
C ASP A 134 -24.58 -6.98 -9.48
N GLY A 135 -25.72 -6.74 -10.13
CA GLY A 135 -26.95 -6.28 -9.47
C GLY A 135 -27.50 -7.25 -8.40
N ASP A 136 -27.23 -8.55 -8.55
CA ASP A 136 -27.70 -9.62 -7.67
C ASP A 136 -26.71 -9.93 -6.53
N ASN A 137 -25.67 -9.11 -6.35
CA ASN A 137 -24.61 -9.29 -5.36
C ASN A 137 -23.74 -10.53 -5.56
N ARG A 138 -23.55 -10.96 -6.79
CA ARG A 138 -22.63 -12.03 -7.16
C ARG A 138 -21.39 -11.43 -7.80
N VAL A 139 -20.27 -12.14 -7.71
CA VAL A 139 -19.01 -11.70 -8.31
C VAL A 139 -19.18 -11.65 -9.82
N GLU A 140 -19.10 -10.46 -10.41
CA GLU A 140 -19.15 -10.27 -11.87
C GLU A 140 -17.76 -10.53 -12.46
N ASP A 141 -16.75 -9.87 -11.90
CA ASP A 141 -15.35 -10.05 -12.29
C ASP A 141 -14.42 -9.71 -11.12
N PHE A 142 -13.14 -10.08 -11.24
CA PHE A 142 -12.14 -9.72 -10.24
C PHE A 142 -10.74 -9.62 -10.85
N ALA A 143 -9.90 -8.77 -10.25
CA ALA A 143 -8.52 -8.59 -10.64
C ALA A 143 -7.62 -8.71 -9.41
N PHE A 144 -6.62 -9.57 -9.50
CA PHE A 144 -5.59 -9.74 -8.47
C PHE A 144 -4.21 -9.39 -9.02
N ARG A 145 -3.46 -8.59 -8.26
CA ARG A 145 -2.05 -8.32 -8.51
C ARG A 145 -1.27 -8.58 -7.23
N LYS A 146 -0.22 -9.39 -7.35
CA LYS A 146 0.79 -9.60 -6.33
C LYS A 146 2.00 -8.71 -6.63
N GLY A 147 2.30 -7.79 -5.74
CA GLY A 147 3.40 -6.83 -5.88
C GLY A 147 4.38 -6.87 -4.71
N THR A 148 3.99 -7.39 -3.55
CA THR A 148 4.85 -7.46 -2.37
C THR A 148 6.01 -8.46 -2.51
N GLU A 149 5.96 -9.38 -3.47
CA GLU A 149 7.06 -10.29 -3.80
C GLU A 149 8.26 -9.59 -4.45
N GLU A 150 8.01 -8.48 -5.16
CA GLU A 150 9.08 -7.66 -5.74
C GLU A 150 9.89 -6.92 -4.67
N LEU A 151 9.40 -6.85 -3.42
CA LEU A 151 10.12 -6.18 -2.35
C LEU A 151 11.31 -7.00 -1.91
N PRO A 152 12.50 -6.37 -1.84
CA PRO A 152 13.68 -7.04 -1.37
C PRO A 152 13.48 -7.52 0.08
N ARG A 153 13.94 -8.74 0.38
CA ARG A 153 13.89 -9.29 1.75
C ARG A 153 14.71 -8.44 2.73
N PHE A 154 15.76 -7.80 2.23
CA PHE A 154 16.68 -6.94 2.97
C PHE A 154 16.95 -5.65 2.17
N GLY A 155 16.79 -4.48 2.81
CA GLY A 155 16.99 -3.16 2.20
C GLY A 155 18.38 -2.98 1.57
N PHE A 156 18.46 -2.06 0.58
CA PHE A 156 19.60 -1.64 -0.25
C PHE A 156 20.41 -2.74 -0.97
N LEU A 157 20.84 -3.79 -0.29
CA LEU A 157 21.75 -4.81 -0.84
C LEU A 157 21.09 -5.75 -1.86
N SER A 158 19.77 -5.92 -1.82
CA SER A 158 19.09 -6.89 -2.70
C SER A 158 18.77 -6.36 -4.11
N ARG A 159 18.78 -5.04 -4.34
CA ARG A 159 18.49 -4.46 -5.67
C ARG A 159 19.62 -4.71 -6.68
N ARG A 160 20.87 -4.68 -6.23
CA ARG A 160 22.04 -4.79 -7.11
C ARG A 160 22.20 -6.14 -7.82
N ASN A 161 21.49 -7.17 -7.37
CA ASN A 161 21.58 -8.53 -7.94
C ASN A 161 20.40 -8.89 -8.86
N ALA A 162 19.43 -8.00 -9.07
CA ALA A 162 18.21 -8.28 -9.85
C ALA A 162 18.29 -7.79 -11.32
N GLU A 163 19.40 -7.18 -11.74
CA GLU A 163 19.57 -6.58 -13.08
C GLU A 163 20.48 -7.39 -14.03
N HIS A 164 20.81 -8.65 -13.71
CA HIS A 164 21.52 -9.52 -14.66
C HIS A 164 20.57 -10.58 -15.24
N PRO A 165 20.28 -10.53 -16.57
CA PRO A 165 19.49 -11.55 -17.27
C PRO A 165 20.24 -12.88 -17.41
#